data_AF-B4IZJ3-F1
#
_entry.id   AF-B4IZJ3-F1
#
_cell.length_a   1.000
_cell.length_b   1.000
_cell.length_c   1.000
_cell.angle_alpha   90.00
_cell.angle_beta   90.00
_cell.angle_gamma   90.00
#
_symmetry.space_group_name_H-M   'P 1'
#
loop_
_entity.id
_entity.type
_entity.pdbx_description
1 polymer ?
#
loop_
_entity_poly.entity_id
_entity_poly.type
_entity_poly.pdbx_seq_one_letter_code
_entity_poly.pdbx_strand_id
1 'polypeptide(L)'
;MSAIPQTDNWIDFFKVYRQLPALWSVYDEVYKNQRMKKLAFNCLLECYKKIDSKANVDSMRRKINSIRTCFRRELRKVEQSEQMAESTHEVYVPHLWYFNELSFLRGHDARTPQLASLAETSDMFWNDDDHDENESKNELNDDKDNDSEKESKVNLRDEADIYAEGWATSYRKLDQTNKLLAKKAIEEILVLGQLNQLEFNSVKMPNSLQIK
;
A
#
# COMPACT_ATOMS: atom_id res chain seq x y z
N MET A 1 -10.01 -10.88 -19.50
CA MET A 1 -8.93 -9.86 -19.42
C MET A 1 -8.60 -9.45 -20.83
N SER A 2 -8.69 -8.17 -21.16
CA SER A 2 -8.26 -7.68 -22.48
C SER A 2 -6.75 -7.80 -22.60
N ALA A 3 -6.29 -8.48 -23.65
CA ALA A 3 -4.87 -8.58 -23.95
C ALA A 3 -4.31 -7.18 -24.23
N ILE A 4 -3.15 -6.86 -23.64
CA ILE A 4 -2.48 -5.58 -23.88
C ILE A 4 -1.80 -5.66 -25.26
N PRO A 5 -2.14 -4.80 -26.22
CA PRO A 5 -1.53 -4.85 -27.54
C PRO A 5 -0.07 -4.37 -27.48
N GLN A 6 0.80 -5.02 -28.25
CA GLN A 6 2.19 -4.59 -28.41
C GLN A 6 2.23 -3.37 -29.35
N THR A 7 2.27 -2.18 -28.75
CA THR A 7 2.28 -0.90 -29.48
C THR A 7 3.32 0.02 -28.86
N ASP A 8 3.80 1.00 -29.63
CA ASP A 8 4.81 1.96 -29.15
C ASP A 8 4.35 2.72 -27.91
N ASN A 9 3.06 3.08 -27.82
CA ASN A 9 2.49 3.73 -26.65
C ASN A 9 2.62 2.89 -25.37
N TRP A 10 2.41 1.57 -25.46
CA TRP A 10 2.57 0.65 -24.32
C TRP A 10 4.04 0.44 -23.95
N ILE A 11 4.92 0.37 -24.95
CA ILE A 11 6.36 0.26 -24.75
C ILE A 11 6.87 1.51 -24.01
N ASP A 12 6.50 2.70 -24.48
CA ASP A 12 6.87 3.97 -23.85
C ASP A 12 6.29 4.09 -22.44
N PHE A 13 5.04 3.67 -22.23
CA PHE A 13 4.43 3.61 -20.91
C PHE A 13 5.27 2.77 -19.93
N PHE A 14 5.73 1.58 -20.34
CA PHE A 14 6.56 0.73 -19.48
C PHE A 14 7.96 1.32 -19.24
N LYS A 15 8.58 1.94 -20.25
CA LYS A 15 9.86 2.63 -20.10
C LYS A 15 9.79 3.76 -19.08
N VAL A 16 8.76 4.61 -19.17
CA VAL A 16 8.55 5.71 -18.21
C VAL A 16 8.25 5.14 -16.82
N TYR A 17 7.39 4.13 -16.73
CA TYR A 17 7.08 3.48 -15.46
C TYR A 17 8.32 2.89 -14.77
N ARG A 18 9.25 2.28 -15.52
CA ARG A 18 10.55 1.80 -15.00
C ARG A 18 11.38 2.93 -14.38
N GLN A 19 11.36 4.13 -14.96
CA GLN A 19 12.15 5.28 -14.49
C GLN A 19 11.57 5.96 -13.24
N LEU A 20 10.41 5.50 -12.73
CA LEU A 20 9.70 6.10 -11.61
C LEU A 20 9.78 5.22 -10.35
N PRO A 21 10.94 5.13 -9.65
CA PRO A 21 11.11 4.27 -8.47
C PRO A 21 10.15 4.61 -7.34
N ALA A 22 9.69 5.87 -7.26
CA ALA A 22 8.63 6.31 -6.35
C ALA A 22 7.35 5.46 -6.43
N LEU A 23 7.12 4.78 -7.56
CA LEU A 23 5.93 3.96 -7.79
C LEU A 23 6.14 2.47 -7.48
N TRP A 24 7.38 1.97 -7.36
CA TRP A 24 7.61 0.52 -7.31
C TRP A 24 8.75 0.06 -6.41
N SER A 25 9.68 0.92 -6.02
CA SER A 25 10.85 0.54 -5.22
C SER A 25 10.61 0.82 -3.73
N VAL A 26 10.10 -0.17 -3.01
CA VAL A 26 9.74 -0.04 -1.58
C VAL A 26 10.95 0.25 -0.68
N TYR A 27 12.15 -0.11 -1.14
CA TYR A 27 13.39 0.08 -0.40
C TYR A 27 13.95 1.50 -0.50
N ASP A 28 13.54 2.28 -1.50
CA ASP A 28 14.03 3.64 -1.69
C ASP A 28 13.28 4.64 -0.81
N GLU A 29 13.98 5.60 -0.24
CA GLU A 29 13.37 6.69 0.54
C GLU A 29 12.36 7.49 -0.28
N VAL A 30 12.56 7.54 -1.60
CA VAL A 30 11.67 8.19 -2.58
C VAL A 30 10.26 7.59 -2.54
N TYR A 31 10.11 6.31 -2.22
CA TYR A 31 8.81 5.64 -2.13
C TYR A 31 7.98 6.10 -0.92
N LYS A 32 8.65 6.53 0.15
CA LYS A 32 8.01 7.09 1.35
C LYS A 32 7.57 8.54 1.16
N ASN A 33 8.06 9.21 0.12
CA ASN A 33 7.75 10.61 -0.15
C ASN A 33 6.48 10.74 -1.01
N GLN A 34 5.39 11.16 -0.36
CA GLN A 34 4.08 11.30 -1.02
C GLN A 34 4.10 12.31 -2.17
N ARG A 35 4.82 13.43 -2.02
CA ARG A 35 4.96 14.43 -3.09
C ARG A 35 5.63 13.84 -4.33
N MET A 36 6.69 13.05 -4.16
CA MET A 36 7.38 12.40 -5.27
C MET A 36 6.49 11.34 -5.94
N LYS A 37 5.70 10.63 -5.16
CA LYS A 37 4.74 9.64 -5.63
C LYS A 37 3.61 10.28 -6.45
N LYS A 38 3.05 11.41 -6.00
CA LYS A 38 2.10 12.24 -6.77
C LYS A 38 2.68 12.69 -8.10
N LEU A 39 3.88 13.29 -8.07
CA LEU A 39 4.57 13.75 -9.29
C LEU A 39 4.82 12.60 -10.27
N ALA A 40 5.25 11.45 -9.77
CA ALA A 40 5.45 10.26 -10.58
C ALA A 40 4.15 9.74 -11.20
N PHE A 41 3.04 9.73 -10.45
CA PHE A 41 1.73 9.35 -11.00
C PHE A 41 1.27 10.31 -12.09
N ASN A 42 1.42 11.63 -11.90
CA ASN A 42 1.05 12.61 -12.91
C ASN A 42 1.88 12.46 -14.19
N CYS A 43 3.20 12.26 -14.05
CA CYS A 43 4.08 12.00 -15.19
C CYS A 43 3.67 10.74 -15.97
N LEU A 44 3.38 9.65 -15.25
CA LEU A 44 2.95 8.41 -15.86
C LEU A 44 1.56 8.53 -16.52
N LEU A 45 0.66 9.35 -15.95
CA LEU A 45 -0.68 9.59 -16.49
C LEU A 45 -0.63 10.28 -17.85
N GLU A 46 0.27 11.25 -18.05
CA GLU A 46 0.45 11.90 -19.35
C GLU A 46 0.86 10.91 -20.44
N CYS A 47 1.65 9.90 -20.09
CA CYS A 47 1.96 8.80 -21.02
C CYS A 47 0.75 7.89 -21.24
N TYR A 48 0.01 7.56 -20.17
CA TYR A 48 -1.16 6.70 -20.25
C TYR A 48 -2.32 7.31 -21.06
N LYS A 49 -2.46 8.64 -21.08
CA LYS A 49 -3.43 9.36 -21.92
C LYS A 49 -3.24 9.14 -23.42
N LYS A 50 -2.02 8.79 -23.87
CA LYS A 50 -1.77 8.40 -25.28
C LYS A 50 -2.39 7.05 -25.63
N ILE A 51 -2.63 6.20 -24.63
CA ILE A 51 -3.29 4.90 -24.77
C ILE A 51 -4.81 5.06 -24.57
N ASP A 52 -5.20 5.81 -23.54
CA ASP A 52 -6.60 6.09 -23.22
C ASP A 52 -6.79 7.58 -22.90
N SER A 53 -7.28 8.32 -23.89
CA SER A 53 -7.51 9.78 -23.79
C SER A 53 -8.41 10.22 -22.63
N LYS A 54 -9.28 9.32 -22.10
CA LYS A 54 -10.20 9.63 -20.99
C LYS A 54 -9.68 9.18 -19.64
N ALA A 55 -8.44 8.69 -19.59
CA ALA A 55 -7.88 8.15 -18.36
C ALA A 55 -7.63 9.21 -17.29
N ASN A 56 -7.91 8.82 -16.04
CA ASN A 56 -7.51 9.51 -14.82
C ASN A 56 -6.54 8.65 -14.00
N VAL A 57 -5.98 9.21 -12.93
CA VAL A 57 -5.00 8.54 -12.05
C VAL A 57 -5.54 7.19 -11.56
N ASP A 58 -6.81 7.10 -11.17
CA ASP A 58 -7.41 5.86 -10.65
C ASP A 58 -7.55 4.76 -11.71
N SER A 59 -7.96 5.12 -12.93
CA SER A 59 -8.05 4.17 -14.04
C SER A 59 -6.67 3.62 -14.40
N MET A 60 -5.65 4.49 -14.44
CA MET A 60 -4.26 4.11 -14.67
C MET A 60 -3.74 3.21 -13.55
N ARG A 61 -3.99 3.57 -12.28
CA ARG A 61 -3.56 2.80 -11.11
C ARG A 61 -4.18 1.40 -11.11
N ARG A 62 -5.48 1.29 -11.38
CA ARG A 62 -6.17 0.00 -11.56
C ARG A 62 -5.54 -0.81 -12.70
N LYS A 63 -5.18 -0.17 -13.81
CA LYS A 63 -4.52 -0.82 -14.93
C LYS A 63 -3.12 -1.33 -14.56
N ILE A 64 -2.31 -0.53 -13.86
CA ILE A 64 -1.00 -0.93 -13.34
C ILE A 64 -1.13 -2.13 -12.40
N ASN A 65 -2.10 -2.13 -11.48
CA ASN A 65 -2.32 -3.24 -10.56
C ASN A 65 -2.71 -4.53 -11.29
N SER A 66 -3.57 -4.42 -12.32
CA SER A 66 -3.91 -5.55 -13.20
C SER A 66 -2.68 -6.11 -13.92
N ILE A 67 -1.83 -5.22 -14.45
CA ILE A 67 -0.57 -5.58 -15.13
C ILE A 67 0.39 -6.28 -14.18
N ARG A 68 0.64 -5.71 -12.99
CA ARG A 68 1.50 -6.30 -11.94
C ARG A 68 1.00 -7.68 -11.52
N THR A 69 -0.32 -7.86 -11.41
CA THR A 69 -0.92 -9.16 -11.08
C THR A 69 -0.65 -10.19 -12.16
N CYS A 70 -0.80 -9.82 -13.44
CA CYS A 70 -0.47 -10.71 -14.56
C CYS A 70 1.03 -11.05 -14.60
N PHE A 71 1.89 -10.03 -14.46
CA PHE A 71 3.34 -10.21 -14.41
C PHE A 71 3.77 -11.15 -13.28
N ARG A 72 3.27 -10.96 -12.06
CA ARG A 72 3.57 -11.84 -10.92
C ARG A 72 3.16 -13.29 -11.16
N ARG A 73 1.98 -13.53 -11.74
CA ARG A 73 1.53 -14.89 -12.07
C ARG A 73 2.46 -15.55 -13.07
N GLU A 74 2.91 -14.79 -14.06
CA GLU A 74 3.84 -15.28 -15.06
C GLU A 74 5.25 -15.50 -14.47
N LEU A 75 5.73 -14.57 -13.64
CA LEU A 75 7.02 -14.67 -12.95
C LEU A 75 7.10 -15.93 -12.07
N ARG A 76 6.03 -16.27 -11.36
CA ARG A 76 5.98 -17.52 -10.56
C ARG A 76 6.18 -18.77 -11.41
N LYS A 77 5.65 -18.83 -12.63
CA LYS A 77 5.86 -19.97 -13.53
C LYS A 77 7.31 -20.06 -13.97
N VAL A 78 7.91 -18.92 -14.29
CA VAL A 78 9.35 -18.83 -14.64
C VAL A 78 10.19 -19.31 -13.47
N GLU A 79 9.98 -18.77 -12.27
CA GLU A 79 10.76 -19.12 -11.07
C GLU A 79 10.60 -20.60 -10.70
N GLN A 80 9.38 -21.15 -10.77
CA GLN A 80 9.16 -22.58 -10.56
C GLN A 80 9.90 -23.44 -11.58
N SER A 81 9.88 -23.05 -12.84
CA SER A 81 10.59 -23.77 -13.89
C SER A 81 12.10 -23.65 -13.75
N GLU A 82 12.62 -22.47 -13.40
CA GLU A 82 14.04 -22.25 -13.10
C GLU A 82 14.53 -23.13 -11.93
N GLN A 83 13.68 -23.36 -10.92
CA GLN A 83 13.99 -24.22 -9.77
C GLN A 83 14.00 -25.72 -10.12
N MET A 84 13.15 -26.13 -11.07
CA MET A 84 12.97 -27.55 -11.43
C MET A 84 13.82 -27.98 -12.63
N ALA A 85 14.35 -27.03 -13.41
CA ALA A 85 15.10 -27.32 -14.62
C ALA A 85 16.49 -27.88 -14.30
N GLU A 86 16.86 -29.00 -14.94
CA GLU A 86 18.23 -29.53 -14.91
C GLU A 86 19.12 -28.85 -15.98
N SER A 87 18.50 -28.21 -16.97
CA SER A 87 19.19 -27.43 -18.02
C SER A 87 18.40 -26.19 -18.45
N THR A 88 19.08 -25.20 -19.04
CA THR A 88 18.47 -23.92 -19.47
C THR A 88 17.38 -24.06 -20.55
N HIS A 89 17.35 -25.19 -21.26
CA HIS A 89 16.33 -25.47 -22.29
C HIS A 89 15.00 -25.95 -21.71
N GLU A 90 14.94 -26.28 -20.41
CA GLU A 90 13.72 -26.71 -19.71
C GLU A 90 13.01 -25.55 -19.01
N VAL A 91 13.60 -24.35 -19.03
CA VAL A 91 13.02 -23.17 -18.37
C VAL A 91 11.84 -22.63 -19.16
N TYR A 92 10.71 -22.49 -18.48
CA TYR A 92 9.47 -21.90 -18.99
C TYR A 92 9.72 -20.51 -19.57
N VAL A 93 9.28 -20.31 -20.82
CA VAL A 93 9.34 -19.02 -21.50
C VAL A 93 8.03 -18.26 -21.28
N PRO A 94 8.08 -17.03 -20.73
CA PRO A 94 6.91 -16.18 -20.55
C PRO A 94 6.15 -15.93 -21.84
N HIS A 95 4.82 -16.02 -21.80
CA HIS A 95 3.95 -15.68 -22.93
C HIS A 95 3.56 -14.20 -22.95
N LEU A 96 3.78 -13.47 -21.85
CA LEU A 96 3.54 -12.03 -21.79
C LEU A 96 4.64 -11.30 -22.59
N TRP A 97 4.28 -10.67 -23.70
CA TRP A 97 5.25 -9.93 -24.53
C TRP A 97 5.99 -8.84 -23.74
N TYR A 98 5.33 -8.22 -22.76
CA TYR A 98 5.88 -7.16 -21.91
C TYR A 98 6.60 -7.70 -20.66
N PHE A 99 6.81 -9.01 -20.56
CA PHE A 99 7.46 -9.61 -19.38
C PHE A 99 8.82 -8.99 -19.10
N ASN A 100 9.65 -8.84 -20.15
CA ASN A 100 10.98 -8.27 -20.04
C ASN A 100 10.94 -6.78 -19.64
N GLU A 101 9.93 -6.04 -20.09
CA GLU A 101 9.75 -4.63 -19.73
C GLU A 101 9.53 -4.45 -18.23
N LEU A 102 8.81 -5.39 -17.60
CA LEU A 102 8.49 -5.38 -16.16
C LEU A 102 9.50 -6.15 -15.29
N SER A 103 10.55 -6.73 -15.87
CA SER A 103 11.57 -7.51 -15.15
C SER A 103 12.21 -6.79 -13.96
N PHE A 104 12.26 -5.45 -13.99
CA PHE A 104 12.79 -4.63 -12.90
C PHE A 104 11.96 -4.73 -11.60
N LEU A 105 10.74 -5.26 -11.66
CA LEU A 105 9.92 -5.52 -10.49
C LEU A 105 10.32 -6.81 -9.75
N ARG A 106 11.13 -7.68 -10.37
CA ARG A 106 11.64 -8.90 -9.73
C ARG A 106 12.45 -8.51 -8.49
N GLY A 107 12.09 -9.05 -7.32
CA GLY A 107 12.76 -8.75 -6.05
C GLY A 107 12.36 -7.45 -5.35
N HIS A 108 11.53 -6.59 -5.98
CA HIS A 108 11.05 -5.33 -5.38
C HIS A 108 9.59 -5.39 -4.88
N ASP A 109 8.88 -6.47 -5.18
CA ASP A 109 7.52 -6.68 -4.66
C ASP A 109 7.63 -7.07 -3.17
N ALA A 110 7.18 -6.19 -2.27
CA ALA A 110 7.24 -6.35 -0.81
C ALA A 110 6.36 -7.51 -0.25
N ARG A 111 6.04 -8.50 -1.07
CA ARG A 111 5.28 -9.70 -0.69
C ARG A 111 6.27 -10.85 -0.49
N THR A 112 6.96 -10.82 0.65
CA THR A 112 7.65 -11.99 1.18
C THR A 112 6.69 -13.20 1.25
N PRO A 113 7.20 -14.44 1.24
CA PRO A 113 6.37 -15.66 1.24
C PRO A 113 5.33 -15.70 2.38
N GLN A 114 5.61 -15.00 3.49
CA GLN A 114 4.73 -14.93 4.66
C GLN A 114 3.41 -14.17 4.42
N LEU A 115 3.31 -13.35 3.36
CA LEU A 115 2.10 -12.59 3.00
C LEU A 115 1.39 -13.12 1.75
N ALA A 116 1.92 -14.19 1.12
CA ALA A 116 1.34 -14.77 -0.09
C ALA A 116 -0.04 -15.40 0.15
N SER A 117 -0.37 -15.75 1.40
CA SER A 117 -1.67 -16.35 1.78
C SER A 117 -2.82 -15.35 1.88
N LEU A 118 -2.57 -14.04 1.87
CA LEU A 118 -3.57 -12.97 2.03
C LEU A 118 -3.75 -12.15 0.74
N ALA A 119 -3.55 -12.79 -0.41
CA ALA A 119 -3.42 -12.14 -1.72
C ALA A 119 -4.63 -11.29 -2.18
N GLU A 120 -5.72 -11.23 -1.43
CA GLU A 120 -6.94 -10.48 -1.77
C GLU A 120 -7.15 -9.17 -1.00
N THR A 121 -6.43 -8.90 0.10
CA THR A 121 -6.72 -7.71 0.95
C THR A 121 -5.63 -6.64 0.97
N SER A 122 -4.46 -6.90 0.38
CA SER A 122 -3.30 -5.98 0.39
C SER A 122 -3.37 -4.81 -0.62
N ASP A 123 -4.47 -4.65 -1.36
CA ASP A 123 -4.64 -3.61 -2.39
C ASP A 123 -4.92 -2.20 -1.82
N MET A 124 -4.86 -2.02 -0.49
CA MET A 124 -5.02 -0.72 0.18
C MET A 124 -3.80 0.22 0.14
N PHE A 125 -2.62 -0.23 -0.34
CA PHE A 125 -1.37 0.56 -0.20
C PHE A 125 -1.30 1.88 -1.03
N TRP A 126 -2.26 2.11 -1.93
CA TRP A 126 -2.27 3.31 -2.79
C TRP A 126 -3.40 4.29 -2.46
N ASN A 127 -4.19 4.03 -1.42
CA ASN A 127 -5.23 4.95 -0.96
C ASN A 127 -4.64 5.90 0.09
N ASP A 128 -3.73 6.77 -0.34
CA ASP A 128 -3.40 7.97 0.42
C ASP A 128 -3.85 9.16 -0.41
N ASP A 129 -4.85 9.84 0.16
CA ASP A 129 -5.60 10.95 -0.41
C ASP A 129 -4.73 12.20 -0.45
N ASP A 130 -4.91 12.97 -1.51
CA ASP A 130 -3.97 13.96 -2.00
C ASP A 130 -4.59 15.34 -1.82
N HIS A 131 -4.64 15.82 -0.57
CA HIS A 131 -4.97 17.22 -0.28
C HIS A 131 -3.69 17.99 0.06
N ASP A 132 -3.18 18.63 -0.99
CA ASP A 132 -2.09 19.59 -1.00
C ASP A 132 -2.63 20.94 -0.50
N GLU A 133 -2.38 21.28 0.76
CA GLU A 133 -2.56 22.64 1.27
C GLU A 133 -1.19 23.24 1.61
N ASN A 134 -0.68 24.10 0.74
CA ASN A 134 0.03 25.30 1.18
C ASN A 134 0.09 26.36 0.07
N GLU A 135 -0.63 27.47 0.21
CA GLU A 135 -0.06 28.74 0.70
C GLU A 135 -1.07 29.91 0.63
N SER A 136 -1.22 30.56 1.79
CA SER A 136 -1.38 32.00 2.02
C SER A 136 -2.60 32.79 1.47
N LYS A 137 -3.49 33.09 2.43
CA LYS A 137 -4.10 34.40 2.78
C LYS A 137 -4.63 35.30 1.63
N ASN A 138 -5.95 35.50 1.59
CA ASN A 138 -6.54 36.79 1.97
C ASN A 138 -8.07 36.76 2.07
N GLU A 139 -8.53 37.55 3.04
CA GLU A 139 -9.89 37.90 3.47
C GLU A 139 -10.88 38.27 2.34
N LEU A 140 -12.16 37.88 2.51
CA LEU A 140 -13.38 38.74 2.54
C LEU A 140 -14.63 38.11 1.86
N ASN A 141 -15.60 37.79 2.72
CA ASN A 141 -17.07 37.99 2.68
C ASN A 141 -18.00 37.51 1.53
N ASP A 142 -19.21 37.17 2.00
CA ASP A 142 -20.57 37.22 1.42
C ASP A 142 -21.22 36.01 0.71
N ASP A 143 -22.14 35.40 1.45
CA ASP A 143 -23.54 35.07 1.12
C ASP A 143 -23.90 34.34 -0.20
N LYS A 144 -24.36 33.08 -0.07
CA LYS A 144 -25.77 32.64 -0.32
C LYS A 144 -25.94 31.12 -0.46
N ASP A 145 -26.84 30.59 0.37
CA ASP A 145 -27.94 29.64 0.10
C ASP A 145 -27.76 28.36 -0.75
N ASN A 146 -27.96 27.25 -0.01
CA ASN A 146 -28.88 26.12 -0.27
C ASN A 146 -28.39 24.86 -1.04
N ASP A 147 -28.13 23.82 -0.23
CA ASP A 147 -28.68 22.46 -0.27
C ASP A 147 -28.44 21.56 -1.50
N SER A 148 -27.54 20.59 -1.34
CA SER A 148 -27.86 19.17 -1.59
C SER A 148 -26.79 18.26 -0.98
N GLU A 149 -27.25 17.41 -0.06
CA GLU A 149 -26.54 16.37 0.67
C GLU A 149 -25.69 15.45 -0.23
N LYS A 150 -24.38 15.40 0.05
CA LYS A 150 -23.58 14.17 -0.06
C LYS A 150 -22.66 14.11 1.16
N GLU A 151 -23.01 13.23 2.09
CA GLU A 151 -22.20 12.87 3.26
C GLU A 151 -20.79 12.43 2.82
N SER A 152 -19.85 13.37 2.85
CA SER A 152 -18.44 13.08 2.99
C SER A 152 -18.22 12.65 4.44
N LYS A 153 -18.09 11.34 4.69
CA LYS A 153 -17.45 10.86 5.91
C LYS A 153 -15.98 11.27 5.85
N VAL A 154 -15.70 12.50 6.30
CA VAL A 154 -14.36 12.91 6.70
C VAL A 154 -14.01 12.03 7.91
N ASN A 155 -13.18 11.01 7.70
CA ASN A 155 -12.61 10.27 8.83
C ASN A 155 -11.53 11.18 9.41
N LEU A 156 -11.98 12.12 10.23
CA LEU A 156 -11.14 12.94 11.09
C LEU A 156 -10.32 11.98 11.93
N ARG A 157 -9.00 12.06 11.82
CA ARG A 157 -8.05 11.31 12.65
C ARG A 157 -8.46 11.48 14.10
N ASP A 158 -8.91 10.40 14.70
CA ASP A 158 -9.52 10.45 16.03
C ASP A 158 -8.49 10.16 17.12
N GLU A 159 -8.94 10.19 18.37
CA GLU A 159 -8.07 9.93 19.52
C GLU A 159 -7.48 8.51 19.47
N ALA A 160 -8.22 7.54 18.93
CA ALA A 160 -7.76 6.16 18.82
C ALA A 160 -6.60 6.04 17.83
N ASP A 161 -6.63 6.78 16.73
CA ASP A 161 -5.51 6.82 15.76
C ASP A 161 -4.22 7.35 16.40
N ILE A 162 -4.32 8.40 17.22
CA ILE A 162 -3.17 8.98 17.94
C ILE A 162 -2.61 7.97 18.95
N TYR A 163 -3.47 7.31 19.73
CA TYR A 163 -3.03 6.28 20.66
C TYR A 163 -2.42 5.08 19.95
N ALA A 164 -2.98 4.64 18.83
CA ALA A 164 -2.47 3.50 18.06
C ALA A 164 -1.04 3.74 17.57
N GLU A 165 -0.72 4.94 17.09
CA GLU A 165 0.64 5.30 16.69
C GLU A 165 1.63 5.30 17.86
N GLY A 166 1.22 5.87 19.00
CA GLY A 166 2.02 5.88 20.23
C GLY A 166 2.28 4.46 20.76
N TRP A 167 1.25 3.62 20.79
CA TRP A 167 1.35 2.22 21.20
C TRP A 167 2.25 1.43 20.28
N ALA A 168 2.11 1.59 18.95
CA ALA A 168 2.94 0.90 17.97
C ALA A 168 4.42 1.25 18.15
N THR A 169 4.73 2.51 18.44
CA THR A 169 6.11 2.96 18.70
C THR A 169 6.69 2.31 19.95
N SER A 170 5.93 2.26 21.04
CA SER A 170 6.36 1.60 22.29
C SER A 170 6.48 0.09 22.14
N TYR A 171 5.51 -0.54 21.46
CA TYR A 171 5.48 -1.99 21.24
C TYR A 171 6.68 -2.47 20.40
N ARG A 172 7.11 -1.71 19.40
CA ARG A 172 8.29 -2.06 18.56
C ARG A 172 9.57 -2.16 19.37
N LYS A 173 9.72 -1.36 20.43
CA LYS A 173 10.90 -1.31 21.31
C LYS A 173 10.97 -2.47 22.31
N LEU A 174 9.89 -3.23 22.49
CA LEU A 174 9.87 -4.40 23.37
C LEU A 174 10.62 -5.58 22.76
N ASP A 175 11.19 -6.43 23.61
CA ASP A 175 11.71 -7.74 23.22
C ASP A 175 10.57 -8.73 22.89
N GLN A 176 10.91 -9.89 22.34
CA GLN A 176 9.90 -10.83 21.85
C GLN A 176 9.00 -11.37 22.96
N THR A 177 9.55 -11.60 24.15
CA THR A 177 8.79 -12.10 25.31
C THR A 177 7.79 -11.06 25.80
N ASN A 178 8.22 -9.80 25.97
CA ASN A 178 7.36 -8.72 26.41
C ASN A 178 6.33 -8.33 25.34
N LYS A 179 6.63 -8.49 24.05
CA LYS A 179 5.64 -8.33 22.96
C LYS A 179 4.48 -9.31 23.10
N LEU A 180 4.74 -10.57 23.43
CA LEU A 180 3.71 -11.59 23.65
C LEU A 180 2.85 -11.26 24.87
N LEU A 181 3.48 -10.87 25.98
CA LEU A 181 2.78 -10.49 27.20
C LEU A 181 1.93 -9.23 27.01
N ALA A 182 2.48 -8.19 26.37
CA ALA A 182 1.77 -6.96 26.08
C ALA A 182 0.58 -7.21 25.14
N LYS A 183 0.75 -8.03 24.09
CA LYS A 183 -0.34 -8.40 23.19
C LYS A 183 -1.49 -9.07 23.95
N LYS A 184 -1.17 -10.08 24.77
CA LYS A 184 -2.18 -10.80 25.58
C LYS A 184 -2.94 -9.85 26.50
N ALA A 185 -2.23 -8.97 27.21
CA ALA A 185 -2.85 -8.02 28.15
C ALA A 185 -3.77 -7.02 27.44
N ILE A 186 -3.34 -6.47 26.30
CA ILE A 186 -4.16 -5.52 25.51
C ILE A 186 -5.42 -6.22 24.98
N GLU A 187 -5.30 -7.43 24.44
CA GLU A 187 -6.44 -8.20 23.95
C GLU A 187 -7.46 -8.49 25.06
N GLU A 188 -6.98 -8.88 26.26
CA GLU A 188 -7.83 -9.13 27.42
C GLU A 188 -8.59 -7.87 27.86
N ILE A 189 -7.90 -6.71 27.94
CA ILE A 189 -8.54 -5.42 28.25
C ILE A 189 -9.62 -5.07 27.22
N LEU A 190 -9.32 -5.22 25.92
CA LEU A 190 -10.25 -4.90 24.85
C LEU A 190 -11.49 -5.80 24.89
N VAL A 191 -11.31 -7.10 25.15
CA VAL A 191 -12.42 -8.05 25.30
C VAL A 191 -13.28 -7.71 26.51
N LEU A 192 -12.67 -7.41 27.67
CA LEU A 192 -13.41 -6.97 28.87
C LEU A 192 -14.18 -5.66 28.61
N GLY A 193 -13.58 -4.72 27.88
CA GLY A 193 -14.22 -3.49 27.44
C GLY A 193 -15.45 -3.74 26.57
N GLN A 194 -15.33 -4.60 25.55
CA GLN A 194 -16.44 -4.95 24.65
C GLN A 194 -17.59 -5.65 25.39
N LEU A 195 -17.28 -6.40 26.45
CA LEU A 195 -18.28 -7.06 27.30
C LEU A 195 -18.90 -6.12 28.36
N ASN A 196 -18.48 -4.84 28.42
CA ASN A 196 -18.83 -3.90 29.50
C ASN A 196 -18.48 -4.42 30.91
N GLN A 197 -17.41 -5.20 31.02
CA GLN A 197 -16.89 -5.81 32.26
C GLN A 197 -15.51 -5.25 32.65
N LEU A 198 -15.09 -4.13 32.04
CA LEU A 198 -13.80 -3.51 32.32
C LEU A 198 -13.83 -2.75 33.64
N GLU A 199 -13.09 -3.24 34.63
CA GLU A 199 -12.89 -2.56 35.91
C GLU A 199 -11.49 -1.91 35.99
N PHE A 200 -11.35 -0.89 36.84
CA PHE A 200 -10.12 -0.13 37.03
C PHE A 200 -8.89 -1.00 37.37
N ASN A 201 -9.11 -2.16 38.01
CA ASN A 201 -8.06 -3.11 38.42
C ASN A 201 -8.08 -4.43 37.64
N SER A 202 -8.57 -4.42 36.39
CA SER A 202 -8.68 -5.61 35.54
C SER A 202 -7.33 -6.27 35.19
N VAL A 203 -6.24 -5.51 35.21
CA VAL A 203 -4.89 -6.03 34.91
C VAL A 203 -4.14 -6.37 36.20
N LYS A 204 -3.76 -7.65 36.36
CA LYS A 204 -2.91 -8.09 37.49
C LYS A 204 -1.46 -7.73 37.23
N MET A 205 -0.97 -6.69 37.90
CA MET A 205 0.45 -6.34 37.87
C MET A 205 1.28 -7.37 38.66
N PRO A 206 2.51 -7.70 38.22
CA PRO A 206 3.42 -8.54 39.01
C PRO A 206 3.66 -7.90 40.39
N ASN A 207 3.61 -8.71 41.45
CA ASN A 207 3.67 -8.31 42.87
C ASN A 207 4.97 -7.59 43.33
N SER A 208 5.84 -7.13 42.43
CA SER A 208 7.14 -6.55 42.77
C SER A 208 7.20 -5.01 42.77
N LEU A 209 6.07 -4.31 42.66
CA LEU A 209 6.04 -2.83 42.73
C LEU A 209 4.95 -2.27 43.66
N GLN A 210 4.66 -2.97 44.77
CA GLN A 210 4.04 -2.31 45.92
C GLN A 210 5.15 -1.62 46.73
N ILE A 211 5.46 -0.37 46.39
CA ILE A 211 6.22 0.50 47.28
C ILE A 211 5.27 0.87 48.42
N LYS A 212 5.65 0.52 49.65
CA LYS A 212 4.98 0.94 50.90
C LYS A 212 4.99 2.45 51.06
#